data_AF-A0A6P2AM22-F1
#
_entry.id   AF-A0A6P2AM22-F1
#
_cell.length_a   1.000
_cell.length_b   1.000
_cell.length_c   1.000
_cell.angle_alpha   90.00
_cell.angle_beta   90.00
_cell.angle_gamma   90.00
#
_symmetry.space_group_name_H-M   'P 1'
#
loop_
_entity.id
_entity.type
_entity.pdbx_description
1 polymer ?
#
loop_
_entity_poly.entity_id
_entity_poly.type
_entity_poly.pdbx_seq_one_letter_code
_entity_poly.pdbx_strand_id
1 'polypeptide(L)'
;MDMTRQARLREPASGDCRMNHRLLRPLYRSAATASALTVLLFMVFITIPGCVAAERPETNTIAPSPIVPPQLVGNWSLRDIRGESVIERIGGTEVREMPSMTIAKDGALSGAGGVNRWNSSLDWSRNEESAFRVNAIAATRMAGPPRLMAVERDFFEALNEASSFDASRLDEGLLILKNAEGEPILRFARTD
;
A
#
# COMPACT_ATOMS: atom_id res chain seq x y z
N MET A 1 -34.48 -29.47 -48.10
CA MET A 1 -35.88 -29.51 -47.62
C MET A 1 -35.79 -29.21 -46.13
N ASP A 2 -36.15 -28.07 -45.57
CA ASP A 2 -37.20 -27.10 -45.92
C ASP A 2 -36.85 -25.71 -45.32
N MET A 3 -37.60 -24.73 -45.80
CA MET A 3 -37.50 -23.29 -45.87
C MET A 3 -37.93 -22.52 -44.60
N THR A 4 -37.14 -21.48 -44.28
CA THR A 4 -37.60 -20.08 -44.15
C THR A 4 -38.49 -19.61 -42.98
N ARG A 5 -37.96 -18.66 -42.17
CA ARG A 5 -38.54 -17.32 -41.84
C ARG A 5 -37.65 -16.60 -40.80
N GLN A 6 -36.88 -15.57 -41.20
CA GLN A 6 -37.20 -14.13 -41.10
C GLN A 6 -37.53 -13.67 -39.67
N ALA A 7 -36.63 -12.95 -38.99
CA ALA A 7 -36.28 -11.52 -39.12
C ALA A 7 -37.04 -10.63 -38.12
N ARG A 8 -36.31 -9.99 -37.20
CA ARG A 8 -36.53 -8.58 -36.84
C ARG A 8 -35.33 -8.01 -36.07
N LEU A 9 -34.55 -7.21 -36.78
CA LEU A 9 -33.61 -6.22 -36.26
C LEU A 9 -34.41 -5.12 -35.54
N ARG A 10 -33.94 -4.65 -34.38
CA ARG A 10 -34.38 -3.39 -33.79
C ARG A 10 -33.29 -2.80 -32.88
N GLU A 11 -32.48 -1.93 -33.46
CA GLU A 11 -31.81 -0.80 -32.82
C GLU A 11 -32.11 0.43 -33.73
N PRO A 12 -31.86 1.69 -33.34
CA PRO A 12 -31.60 2.28 -32.02
C PRO A 12 -32.56 3.45 -31.70
N ALA A 13 -32.63 3.91 -30.44
CA ALA A 13 -33.25 5.19 -30.09
C ALA A 13 -32.17 6.18 -29.61
N SER A 14 -31.81 7.07 -30.53
CA SER A 14 -31.02 8.27 -30.35
C SER A 14 -31.73 9.24 -29.38
N GLY A 15 -31.02 9.67 -28.34
CA GLY A 15 -31.40 10.77 -27.45
C GLY A 15 -30.38 11.91 -27.58
N ASP A 16 -30.61 12.77 -28.57
CA ASP A 16 -29.87 14.01 -28.82
C ASP A 16 -30.00 14.97 -27.63
N CYS A 17 -28.89 15.23 -26.94
CA CYS A 17 -28.80 16.28 -25.92
C CYS A 17 -28.03 17.47 -26.50
N ARG A 18 -28.73 18.34 -27.23
CA ARG A 18 -28.23 19.67 -27.63
C ARG A 18 -28.92 20.74 -26.80
N MET A 19 -28.18 21.38 -25.90
CA MET A 19 -28.50 22.74 -25.47
C MET A 19 -27.23 23.56 -25.24
N ASN A 20 -26.86 24.24 -26.31
CA ASN A 20 -26.21 25.54 -26.42
C ASN A 20 -25.87 26.28 -25.11
N HIS A 21 -24.58 26.42 -24.79
CA HIS A 21 -24.09 27.52 -23.96
C HIS A 21 -23.35 28.53 -24.83
N ARG A 22 -24.12 29.48 -25.40
CA ARG A 22 -23.56 30.68 -26.02
C ARG A 22 -22.92 31.53 -24.93
N LEU A 23 -21.61 31.69 -25.07
CA LEU A 23 -20.80 32.91 -24.91
C LEU A 23 -21.45 34.05 -24.13
N LEU A 24 -20.74 34.59 -23.13
CA LEU A 24 -20.37 36.01 -23.08
C LEU A 24 -19.26 36.21 -22.02
N ARG A 25 -18.05 36.51 -22.49
CA ARG A 25 -16.99 37.17 -21.70
C ARG A 25 -17.27 38.68 -21.72
N PRO A 26 -17.01 39.39 -20.61
CA PRO A 26 -16.44 40.74 -20.68
C PRO A 26 -15.19 40.79 -19.80
N LEU A 27 -13.99 40.71 -20.36
CA LEU A 27 -13.18 41.87 -20.77
C LEU A 27 -13.15 43.01 -19.74
N TYR A 28 -12.22 42.83 -18.80
CA TYR A 28 -11.37 43.83 -18.18
C TYR A 28 -11.07 45.03 -19.12
N ARG A 29 -11.49 46.24 -18.72
CA ARG A 29 -10.97 47.55 -19.16
C ARG A 29 -11.21 48.53 -18.01
N SER A 30 -10.18 48.80 -17.21
CA SER A 30 -9.24 49.92 -17.33
C SER A 30 -9.89 51.29 -17.09
N ALA A 31 -9.65 51.86 -15.91
CA ALA A 31 -9.68 53.30 -15.68
C ALA A 31 -8.38 53.69 -14.97
N ALA A 32 -7.50 54.32 -15.74
CA ALA A 32 -6.31 54.99 -15.28
C ALA A 32 -6.69 56.32 -14.63
N THR A 33 -5.98 56.72 -13.57
CA THR A 33 -5.63 58.13 -13.32
C THR A 33 -4.40 58.18 -12.41
N ALA A 34 -3.29 58.65 -12.99
CA ALA A 34 -2.10 59.08 -12.28
C ALA A 34 -2.33 60.45 -11.61
N SER A 35 -1.65 60.75 -10.49
CA SER A 35 -0.97 62.04 -10.28
C SER A 35 -0.20 62.14 -8.96
N ALA A 36 1.06 62.55 -9.12
CA ALA A 36 1.81 63.54 -8.32
C ALA A 36 2.23 63.22 -6.87
N LEU A 37 3.45 62.68 -6.78
CA LEU A 37 4.61 63.14 -5.99
C LEU A 37 4.43 64.35 -5.02
N THR A 38 4.70 64.12 -3.73
CA THR A 38 5.29 65.14 -2.83
C THR A 38 6.21 64.45 -1.81
N VAL A 39 7.49 64.82 -1.79
CA VAL A 39 8.53 64.33 -0.86
C VAL A 39 8.69 65.37 0.25
N LEU A 40 8.65 64.98 1.53
CA LEU A 40 9.39 65.70 2.57
C LEU A 40 9.80 64.81 3.75
N LEU A 41 11.07 64.98 4.08
CA LEU A 41 11.95 64.44 5.11
C LEU A 41 11.40 64.52 6.55
N PHE A 42 11.47 63.43 7.32
CA PHE A 42 11.68 63.48 8.78
C PHE A 42 12.51 62.27 9.23
N MET A 43 13.78 62.51 9.54
CA MET A 43 14.64 61.60 10.31
C MET A 43 14.14 61.56 11.75
N VAL A 44 13.76 60.39 12.25
CA VAL A 44 13.63 60.11 13.69
C VAL A 44 14.23 58.74 13.97
N PHE A 45 15.29 58.73 14.79
CA PHE A 45 15.94 57.54 15.34
C PHE A 45 14.99 56.77 16.26
N ILE A 46 14.62 55.53 15.94
CA ILE A 46 14.02 54.59 16.90
C ILE A 46 14.56 53.17 16.64
N THR A 47 15.48 52.79 17.53
CA THR A 47 15.82 51.45 18.07
C THR A 47 15.49 50.18 17.27
N ILE A 48 16.53 49.37 17.06
CA ILE A 48 16.52 47.98 16.57
C ILE A 48 15.45 47.12 17.29
N PRO A 49 14.47 46.53 16.60
CA PRO A 49 13.92 45.24 17.01
C PRO A 49 14.74 44.17 16.29
N GLY A 50 15.39 43.31 17.08
CA GLY A 50 16.30 42.28 16.57
C GLY A 50 15.68 41.42 15.48
N CYS A 51 16.53 40.87 14.62
CA CYS A 51 16.19 39.67 13.89
C CYS A 51 15.69 38.65 14.90
N VAL A 52 14.39 38.43 14.98
CA VAL A 52 13.85 37.20 15.53
C VAL A 52 14.30 36.13 14.55
N ALA A 53 15.42 35.49 14.88
CA ALA A 53 15.67 34.15 14.38
C ALA A 53 14.45 33.35 14.85
N ALA A 54 13.55 33.07 13.92
CA ALA A 54 12.49 32.11 14.16
C ALA A 54 13.20 30.80 14.49
N GLU A 55 13.32 30.48 15.77
CA GLU A 55 13.58 29.13 16.22
C GLU A 55 12.49 28.30 15.57
N ARG A 56 12.89 27.54 14.55
CA ARG A 56 12.11 26.39 14.10
C ARG A 56 11.84 25.63 15.39
N PRO A 57 10.59 25.39 15.79
CA PRO A 57 10.37 24.39 16.80
C PRO A 57 10.93 23.12 16.18
N GLU A 58 12.08 22.67 16.70
CA GLU A 58 12.43 21.27 16.63
C GLU A 58 11.40 20.57 17.52
N THR A 59 10.16 20.49 17.00
CA THR A 59 9.30 19.38 17.30
C THR A 59 10.10 18.18 16.85
N ASN A 60 10.89 17.66 17.78
CA ASN A 60 11.35 16.29 17.81
C ASN A 60 10.08 15.43 18.02
N THR A 61 9.15 15.55 17.08
CA THR A 61 8.05 14.63 16.89
C THR A 61 8.71 13.42 16.29
N ILE A 62 9.33 12.63 17.16
CA ILE A 62 9.49 11.20 16.92
C ILE A 62 8.06 10.74 16.70
N ALA A 63 7.64 10.62 15.44
CA ALA A 63 6.38 9.98 15.10
C ALA A 63 6.39 8.66 15.88
N PRO A 64 5.36 8.35 16.68
CA PRO A 64 5.36 7.13 17.46
C PRO A 64 5.59 5.98 16.49
N SER A 65 6.71 5.28 16.65
CA SER A 65 6.97 4.11 15.82
C SER A 65 5.81 3.16 16.02
N PRO A 66 5.21 2.67 14.93
CA PRO A 66 4.11 1.74 15.03
C PRO A 66 4.56 0.54 15.87
N ILE A 67 3.78 0.22 16.90
CA ILE A 67 4.11 -0.83 17.85
C ILE A 67 3.67 -2.16 17.23
N VAL A 68 4.61 -2.94 16.72
CA VAL A 68 4.35 -4.34 16.35
C VAL A 68 4.01 -5.12 17.62
N PRO A 69 2.87 -5.84 17.68
CA PRO A 69 2.58 -6.75 18.77
C PRO A 69 3.78 -7.67 19.06
N PRO A 70 4.30 -7.73 20.31
CA PRO A 70 5.52 -8.49 20.61
C PRO A 70 5.46 -9.97 20.20
N GLN A 71 4.27 -10.56 20.18
CA GLN A 71 4.03 -11.94 19.77
C GLN A 71 4.23 -12.16 18.26
N LEU A 72 4.06 -11.13 17.43
CA LEU A 72 4.32 -11.20 15.97
C LEU A 72 5.80 -11.15 15.64
N VAL A 73 6.61 -10.51 16.48
CA VAL A 73 8.05 -10.36 16.25
C VAL A 73 8.73 -11.72 16.33
N GLY A 74 9.50 -12.05 15.30
CA GLY A 74 10.21 -13.33 15.22
C GLY A 74 10.22 -13.93 13.82
N ASN A 75 10.53 -15.22 13.76
CA ASN A 75 10.70 -15.97 12.53
C ASN A 75 9.55 -16.96 12.30
N TRP A 76 9.04 -16.94 11.07
CA TRP A 76 7.85 -17.66 10.66
C TRP A 76 8.12 -18.44 9.37
N SER A 77 7.81 -19.73 9.35
CA SER A 77 7.86 -20.57 8.15
C SER A 77 6.47 -20.75 7.57
N LEU A 78 6.32 -20.52 6.27
CA LEU A 78 5.06 -20.65 5.57
C LEU A 78 4.65 -22.13 5.49
N ARG A 79 3.41 -22.41 5.89
CA ARG A 79 2.82 -23.76 5.91
C ARG A 79 1.80 -23.94 4.80
N ASP A 80 0.85 -22.99 4.69
CA ASP A 80 -0.24 -23.07 3.73
C ASP A 80 -0.44 -21.75 2.99
N ILE A 81 -0.85 -21.85 1.72
CA ILE A 81 -1.33 -20.75 0.88
C ILE A 81 -2.75 -21.11 0.45
N ARG A 82 -3.75 -20.32 0.85
CA ARG A 82 -5.18 -20.51 0.55
C ARG A 82 -5.67 -21.94 0.84
N GLY A 83 -5.23 -22.49 1.98
CA GLY A 83 -5.58 -23.83 2.43
C GLY A 83 -4.76 -24.97 1.80
N GLU A 84 -3.87 -24.69 0.85
CA GLU A 84 -3.00 -25.70 0.23
C GLU A 84 -1.62 -25.75 0.91
N SER A 85 -1.18 -26.96 1.29
CA SER A 85 0.13 -27.20 1.90
C SER A 85 1.27 -26.85 0.97
N VAL A 86 2.17 -25.98 1.42
CA VAL A 86 3.38 -25.59 0.67
C VAL A 86 4.27 -26.79 0.40
N ILE A 87 4.41 -27.72 1.36
CA ILE A 87 5.25 -28.91 1.21
C ILE A 87 4.72 -29.79 0.07
N GLU A 88 3.40 -29.98 -0.01
CA GLU A 88 2.76 -30.77 -1.07
C GLU A 88 2.91 -30.10 -2.43
N ARG A 89 2.72 -28.77 -2.49
CA ARG A 89 2.89 -27.99 -3.73
C ARG A 89 4.31 -28.05 -4.29
N ILE A 90 5.32 -28.06 -3.42
CA ILE A 90 6.73 -28.23 -3.78
C ILE A 90 6.98 -29.65 -4.30
N GLY A 91 6.29 -30.66 -3.78
CA GLY A 91 6.24 -32.00 -4.36
C GLY A 91 7.61 -32.68 -4.48
N GLY A 92 8.46 -32.54 -3.47
CA GLY A 92 9.81 -33.12 -3.44
C GLY A 92 10.84 -32.41 -4.32
N THR A 93 10.49 -31.27 -4.94
CA THR A 93 11.47 -30.38 -5.58
C THR A 93 12.53 -29.97 -4.56
N GLU A 94 13.82 -30.01 -4.91
CA GLU A 94 14.89 -29.55 -4.03
C GLU A 94 14.70 -28.07 -3.68
N VAL A 95 14.64 -27.79 -2.37
CA VAL A 95 14.41 -26.46 -1.83
C VAL A 95 15.69 -26.00 -1.16
N ARG A 96 16.24 -24.86 -1.60
CA ARG A 96 17.39 -24.24 -0.92
C ARG A 96 16.98 -23.65 0.43
N GLU A 97 15.80 -23.01 0.47
CA GLU A 97 15.26 -22.34 1.65
C GLU A 97 13.73 -22.35 1.57
N MET A 98 13.07 -22.84 2.62
CA MET A 98 11.60 -22.84 2.67
C MET A 98 11.07 -21.41 2.69
N PRO A 99 9.92 -21.12 2.05
CA PRO A 99 9.32 -19.80 2.14
C PRO A 99 9.08 -19.41 3.60
N SER A 100 9.47 -18.19 3.95
CA SER A 100 9.57 -17.71 5.32
C SER A 100 9.38 -16.20 5.40
N MET A 101 9.10 -15.75 6.62
CA MET A 101 8.94 -14.35 6.97
C MET A 101 9.54 -14.09 8.35
N THR A 102 10.38 -13.07 8.46
CA THR A 102 10.86 -12.49 9.70
C THR A 102 10.18 -11.15 9.88
N ILE A 103 9.58 -10.94 11.05
CA ILE A 103 8.96 -9.67 11.44
C ILE A 103 9.84 -9.03 12.50
N ALA A 104 10.40 -7.85 12.18
CA ALA A 104 11.20 -7.07 13.11
C ALA A 104 10.32 -6.15 13.99
N LYS A 105 10.88 -5.68 15.11
CA LYS A 105 10.17 -4.82 16.08
C LYS A 105 9.73 -3.47 15.49
N ASP A 106 10.43 -2.99 14.47
CA ASP A 106 10.14 -1.75 13.75
C ASP A 106 9.15 -1.95 12.60
N GLY A 107 8.63 -3.17 12.41
CA GLY A 107 7.71 -3.52 11.34
C GLY A 107 8.39 -3.83 10.01
N ALA A 108 9.72 -3.90 9.95
CA ALA A 108 10.42 -4.41 8.77
C ALA A 108 10.12 -5.90 8.57
N LEU A 109 9.88 -6.29 7.31
CA LEU A 109 9.59 -7.66 6.88
C LEU A 109 10.69 -8.14 5.96
N SER A 110 11.12 -9.38 6.12
CA SER A 110 12.07 -10.02 5.21
C SER A 110 11.90 -11.53 5.20
N GLY A 111 12.48 -12.23 4.23
CA GLY A 111 12.49 -13.68 4.26
C GLY A 111 12.86 -14.32 2.93
N ALA A 112 12.54 -15.60 2.81
CA ALA A 112 12.64 -16.35 1.57
C ALA A 112 11.25 -16.52 0.92
N GLY A 113 11.18 -16.40 -0.40
CA GLY A 113 9.99 -16.74 -1.19
C GLY A 113 10.03 -18.18 -1.71
N GLY A 114 11.10 -18.92 -1.45
CA GLY A 114 11.38 -20.26 -1.97
C GLY A 114 12.47 -20.23 -3.05
N VAL A 115 12.44 -19.24 -3.96
CA VAL A 115 13.50 -19.03 -4.96
C VAL A 115 14.31 -17.79 -4.62
N ASN A 116 13.61 -16.69 -4.40
CA ASN A 116 14.13 -15.35 -4.15
C ASN A 116 14.12 -14.98 -2.68
N ARG A 117 15.02 -14.08 -2.30
CA ARG A 117 14.89 -13.36 -1.04
C ARG A 117 14.02 -12.14 -1.26
N TRP A 118 13.24 -11.78 -0.25
CA TRP A 118 12.33 -10.65 -0.31
C TRP A 118 12.41 -9.79 0.94
N ASN A 119 11.96 -8.54 0.80
CA ASN A 119 11.75 -7.62 1.90
C ASN A 119 10.52 -6.72 1.63
N SER A 120 9.97 -6.19 2.71
CA SER A 120 8.88 -5.22 2.73
C SER A 120 8.86 -4.55 4.12
N SER A 121 7.80 -3.83 4.43
CA SER A 121 7.48 -3.33 5.77
C SER A 121 5.97 -3.34 5.96
N LEU A 122 5.53 -3.39 7.22
CA LEU A 122 4.11 -3.26 7.54
C LEU A 122 3.62 -1.83 7.23
N ASP A 123 2.43 -1.73 6.63
CA ASP A 123 1.71 -0.48 6.40
C ASP A 123 0.81 -0.18 7.60
N TRP A 124 1.20 0.85 8.35
CA TRP A 124 0.53 1.31 9.56
C TRP A 124 -0.39 2.51 9.33
N SER A 125 -0.75 2.79 8.07
CA SER A 125 -1.70 3.85 7.72
C SER A 125 -3.06 3.70 8.44
N ARG A 126 -3.38 2.48 8.89
CA ARG A 126 -4.56 2.18 9.71
C ARG A 126 -4.15 1.71 11.09
N ASN A 127 -4.53 2.48 12.11
CA ASN A 127 -4.29 2.18 13.51
C ASN A 127 -5.31 1.15 14.04
N GLU A 128 -5.35 -0.02 13.42
CA GLU A 128 -6.22 -1.14 13.79
C GLU A 128 -5.36 -2.24 14.42
N GLU A 129 -5.77 -2.73 15.60
CA GLU A 129 -4.96 -3.67 16.42
C GLU A 129 -4.61 -4.98 15.71
N SER A 130 -5.49 -5.44 14.82
CA SER A 130 -5.34 -6.68 14.06
C SER A 130 -4.97 -6.47 12.59
N ALA A 131 -4.65 -5.24 12.17
CA ALA A 131 -4.25 -4.98 10.79
C ALA A 131 -2.92 -5.65 10.45
N PHE A 132 -2.87 -6.25 9.27
CA PHE A 132 -1.66 -6.79 8.68
C PHE A 132 -1.67 -6.45 7.20
N ARG A 133 -1.01 -5.36 6.84
CA ARG A 133 -0.85 -4.94 5.44
C ARG A 133 0.62 -4.70 5.20
N VAL A 134 1.07 -5.00 4.00
CA VAL A 134 2.46 -4.82 3.61
C VAL A 134 2.58 -3.70 2.59
N ASN A 135 3.68 -2.95 2.68
CA ASN A 135 4.11 -2.08 1.60
C ASN A 135 4.61 -2.91 0.41
N ALA A 136 5.02 -2.22 -0.66
CA ALA A 136 5.54 -2.86 -1.86
C ALA A 136 6.63 -3.90 -1.53
N ILE A 137 6.39 -5.15 -1.96
CA ILE A 137 7.34 -6.25 -1.81
C ILE A 137 8.45 -6.09 -2.86
N ALA A 138 9.70 -6.04 -2.40
CA ALA A 138 10.86 -6.14 -3.28
C ALA A 138 11.49 -7.53 -3.12
N ALA A 139 11.86 -8.13 -4.25
CA ALA A 139 12.50 -9.44 -4.29
C ALA A 139 13.64 -9.47 -5.30
N THR A 140 14.60 -10.37 -5.09
CA THR A 140 15.59 -10.71 -6.11
C THR A 140 14.92 -11.35 -7.34
N ARG A 141 15.64 -11.50 -8.45
CA ARG A 141 15.12 -12.09 -9.70
C ARG A 141 15.93 -13.29 -10.17
N MET A 142 16.13 -14.26 -9.29
CA MET A 142 16.73 -15.55 -9.61
C MET A 142 15.71 -16.44 -10.31
N ALA A 143 16.19 -17.25 -11.25
CA ALA A 143 15.42 -18.35 -11.81
C ALA A 143 15.48 -19.55 -10.87
N GLY A 144 14.43 -20.37 -10.87
CA GLY A 144 14.36 -21.59 -10.09
C GLY A 144 13.40 -22.61 -10.68
N PRO A 145 13.21 -23.75 -9.99
CA PRO A 145 12.25 -24.76 -10.41
C PRO A 145 10.83 -24.17 -10.58
N PRO A 146 10.09 -24.54 -11.64
CA PRO A 146 8.78 -23.95 -11.92
C PRO A 146 7.78 -24.06 -10.76
N ARG A 147 7.80 -25.16 -10.00
CA ARG A 147 6.94 -25.35 -8.82
C ARG A 147 7.24 -24.35 -7.72
N LEU A 148 8.52 -24.09 -7.45
CA LEU A 148 8.94 -23.12 -6.43
C LEU A 148 8.64 -21.68 -6.86
N MET A 149 8.82 -21.36 -8.15
CA MET A 149 8.42 -20.04 -8.67
C MET A 149 6.91 -19.81 -8.60
N ALA A 150 6.10 -20.85 -8.80
CA ALA A 150 4.64 -20.76 -8.63
C ALA A 150 4.25 -20.53 -7.16
N VAL A 151 4.86 -21.27 -6.22
CA VAL A 151 4.66 -21.05 -4.77
C VAL A 151 5.06 -19.62 -4.38
N GLU A 152 6.20 -19.13 -4.85
CA GLU A 152 6.68 -17.77 -4.54
C GLU A 152 5.72 -16.69 -5.02
N ARG A 153 5.26 -16.79 -6.28
CA ARG A 153 4.30 -15.85 -6.85
C ARG A 153 3.02 -15.82 -6.01
N ASP A 154 2.45 -16.99 -5.73
CA ASP A 154 1.15 -17.09 -5.05
C ASP A 154 1.28 -16.67 -3.57
N PHE A 155 2.46 -16.87 -2.97
CA PHE A 155 2.79 -16.33 -1.65
C PHE A 155 2.81 -14.80 -1.67
N PHE A 156 3.53 -14.16 -2.60
CA PHE A 156 3.57 -12.69 -2.67
C PHE A 156 2.21 -12.09 -3.02
N GLU A 157 1.42 -12.75 -3.86
CA GLU A 157 0.04 -12.34 -4.14
C GLU A 157 -0.82 -12.38 -2.88
N ALA A 158 -0.80 -13.50 -2.14
CA ALA A 158 -1.53 -13.62 -0.88
C ALA A 158 -1.04 -12.63 0.18
N LEU A 159 0.27 -12.37 0.25
CA LEU A 159 0.83 -11.44 1.22
C LEU A 159 0.39 -10.00 0.95
N ASN A 160 0.22 -9.61 -0.32
CA ASN A 160 -0.35 -8.32 -0.71
C ASN A 160 -1.87 -8.24 -0.47
N GLU A 161 -2.58 -9.37 -0.55
CA GLU A 161 -4.02 -9.45 -0.26
C GLU A 161 -4.32 -9.43 1.25
N ALA A 162 -3.36 -9.82 2.08
CA ALA A 162 -3.50 -9.84 3.53
C ALA A 162 -3.91 -8.46 4.05
N SER A 163 -4.93 -8.47 4.91
CA SER A 163 -5.50 -7.27 5.51
C SER A 163 -5.44 -7.30 7.04
N SER A 164 -5.50 -8.49 7.62
CA SER A 164 -5.53 -8.70 9.07
C SER A 164 -4.89 -10.03 9.46
N PHE A 165 -4.65 -10.22 10.75
CA PHE A 165 -4.19 -11.49 11.31
C PHE A 165 -5.14 -12.04 12.39
N ASP A 166 -5.00 -13.32 12.72
CA ASP A 166 -5.65 -13.93 13.88
C ASP A 166 -4.75 -13.91 15.10
N ALA A 167 -5.05 -13.01 16.05
CA ALA A 167 -4.28 -12.86 17.28
C ALA A 167 -4.43 -14.06 18.25
N SER A 168 -5.53 -14.80 18.16
CA SER A 168 -5.86 -15.86 19.14
C SER A 168 -4.92 -17.05 19.07
N ARG A 169 -4.22 -17.23 17.95
CA ARG A 169 -3.36 -18.39 17.66
C ARG A 169 -1.86 -18.09 17.84
N LEU A 170 -1.49 -16.83 18.13
CA LEU A 170 -0.09 -16.42 18.20
C LEU A 170 0.67 -17.09 19.35
N ASP A 171 0.01 -17.32 20.49
CA ASP A 171 0.60 -18.00 21.65
C ASP A 171 0.85 -19.51 21.38
N GLU A 172 0.16 -20.09 20.39
CA GLU A 172 0.42 -21.43 19.88
C GLU A 172 1.55 -21.47 18.84
N GLY A 173 2.15 -20.31 18.53
CA GLY A 173 3.16 -20.19 17.47
C GLY A 173 2.57 -20.31 16.07
N LEU A 174 1.28 -19.98 15.89
CA LEU A 174 0.61 -19.98 14.61
C LEU A 174 0.19 -18.57 14.21
N LEU A 175 0.68 -18.12 13.05
CA LEU A 175 0.26 -16.86 12.45
C LEU A 175 -0.65 -17.16 11.26
N ILE A 176 -1.89 -16.70 11.34
CA ILE A 176 -2.87 -16.82 10.25
C ILE A 176 -3.15 -15.41 9.73
N LEU A 177 -2.88 -15.18 8.44
CA LEU A 177 -3.23 -13.94 7.75
C LEU A 177 -4.53 -14.13 6.98
N LYS A 178 -5.37 -13.11 7.02
CA LYS A 178 -6.69 -13.08 6.40
C LYS A 178 -6.81 -11.96 5.37
N ASN A 179 -7.59 -12.18 4.32
CA ASN A 179 -7.95 -11.14 3.37
C ASN A 179 -9.00 -10.17 3.95
N ALA A 180 -9.52 -9.25 3.13
CA ALA A 180 -10.49 -8.24 3.57
C ALA A 180 -11.85 -8.85 3.95
N GLU A 181 -12.17 -10.01 3.39
CA GLU A 181 -13.38 -10.79 3.63
C GLU A 181 -13.28 -11.63 4.93
N GLY A 182 -12.09 -11.69 5.55
CA GLY A 182 -11.83 -12.48 6.75
C GLY A 182 -11.49 -13.94 6.50
N GLU A 183 -11.27 -14.34 5.24
CA GLU A 183 -10.85 -15.69 4.87
C GLU A 183 -9.36 -15.90 5.15
N PRO A 184 -8.95 -17.03 5.75
CA PRO A 184 -7.54 -17.36 5.96
C PRO A 184 -6.83 -17.68 4.63
N ILE A 185 -5.87 -16.84 4.25
CA ILE A 185 -5.14 -16.97 2.96
C ILE A 185 -3.69 -17.39 3.13
N LEU A 186 -3.07 -17.16 4.30
CA LEU A 186 -1.73 -17.64 4.61
C LEU A 186 -1.68 -18.17 6.03
N ARG A 187 -0.94 -19.28 6.21
CA ARG A 187 -0.66 -19.85 7.53
C ARG A 187 0.83 -20.05 7.70
N PHE A 188 1.37 -19.59 8.81
CA PHE A 188 2.76 -19.78 9.19
C PHE A 188 2.86 -20.45 10.55
N ALA A 189 4.00 -21.13 10.76
CA ALA A 189 4.40 -21.62 12.07
C ALA A 189 5.68 -20.93 12.52
N ARG A 190 5.77 -20.63 13.82
CA ARG A 190 6.97 -20.05 14.44
C ARG A 190 8.17 -21.00 14.34
N THR A 191 9.37 -20.45 14.21
CA THR A 191 10.62 -21.22 14.04
C THR A 191 11.77 -20.83 14.96
N ASP A 192 11.54 -19.92 15.92
CA ASP A 192 12.51 -19.53 16.95
C ASP A 192 12.11 -19.97 18.37
#